data_AF-A0A9E3F077-F1
#
_entry.id   AF-A0A9E3F077-F1
#
_cell.length_a   1.000
_cell.length_b   1.000
_cell.length_c   1.000
_cell.angle_alpha   90.00
_cell.angle_beta   90.00
_cell.angle_gamma   90.00
#
_symmetry.space_group_name_H-M   'P 1'
#
loop_
_entity.id
_entity.type
_entity.pdbx_description
1 polymer ?
#
loop_
_entity_poly.entity_id
_entity_poly.type
_entity_poly.pdbx_seq_one_letter_code
_entity_poly.pdbx_strand_id
1 'polypeptide(L)'
;MPGPLRYWEELELGRVYPIGVYDFTAEAIVAFGRQFDPQPFHLDAEAAKSSIFGGLVASGWHICSAMMRLLVDNFGHPQTSMGGAGLHDIRWHRPVRPGDRLTASVKIVEKKPLSSRADVGLVFKNYEAFNQHGELALTMQGREFIRRRPAGAGENGMAEAVKGIDHVVVVVSDIAKAERTWQRLGFAVQPRGFHKKLGTANHLMIFGDNYFELIGVVEPNEFNASRREMLAKSGEGLANAALRTDSADVAHKTWTDADLQPDAVLEFDREVEISGRKERAAFRTVRLGTKRAKLLGYFVCEHRTPQFVYRPEWAQHPNGVKALAGAVVIAEDPFLDEDYVTRVFGAKSVKRVDGDLLVESGGTPIRFMTRARFEQHHPGVKPVRSDDHPALLRFAVADPMATAALLSANGLGYARPADGRIIVSAKDATGVCVEFVKG
;
A
#
# COMPACT_ATOMS: atom_id res chain seq x y z
N MET A 1 25.76 -2.76 -3.82
CA MET A 1 24.29 -2.62 -3.61
C MET A 1 23.82 -3.89 -2.92
N PRO A 2 22.81 -3.89 -2.05
CA PRO A 2 22.34 -5.12 -1.43
C PRO A 2 21.79 -6.09 -2.50
N GLY A 3 21.78 -7.39 -2.18
CA GLY A 3 21.16 -8.41 -3.01
C GLY A 3 19.64 -8.16 -3.19
N PRO A 4 18.99 -8.80 -4.18
CA PRO A 4 17.58 -8.55 -4.45
C PRO A 4 16.69 -8.97 -3.27
N LEU A 5 15.63 -8.21 -3.05
CA LEU A 5 14.64 -8.46 -2.00
C LEU A 5 14.00 -9.84 -2.20
N ARG A 6 14.20 -10.73 -1.21
CA ARG A 6 13.59 -12.07 -1.16
C ARG A 6 13.15 -12.39 0.25
N TYR A 7 11.88 -12.75 0.42
CA TYR A 7 11.35 -13.34 1.63
C TYR A 7 11.66 -14.84 1.71
N TRP A 8 11.51 -15.41 2.89
CA TRP A 8 11.78 -16.83 3.14
C TRP A 8 11.05 -17.74 2.13
N GLU A 9 9.80 -17.44 1.77
CA GLU A 9 8.99 -18.20 0.80
C GLU A 9 9.61 -18.24 -0.60
N GLU A 10 10.30 -17.17 -1.03
CA GLU A 10 10.87 -17.00 -2.38
C GLU A 10 12.25 -17.65 -2.55
N LEU A 11 12.84 -18.16 -1.47
CA LEU A 11 14.07 -18.94 -1.53
C LEU A 11 13.74 -20.38 -1.96
N GLU A 12 14.20 -20.78 -3.14
CA GLU A 12 13.91 -22.09 -3.70
C GLU A 12 14.85 -23.15 -3.15
N LEU A 13 14.28 -24.26 -2.66
CA LEU A 13 15.05 -25.40 -2.18
C LEU A 13 15.84 -26.02 -3.34
N GLY A 14 17.12 -26.31 -3.12
CA GLY A 14 18.02 -26.88 -4.12
C GLY A 14 18.65 -25.86 -5.08
N ARG A 15 18.15 -24.62 -5.13
CA ARG A 15 18.68 -23.58 -6.01
C ARG A 15 20.06 -23.11 -5.57
N VAL A 16 20.95 -22.96 -6.54
CA VAL A 16 22.29 -22.38 -6.38
C VAL A 16 22.24 -20.92 -6.81
N TYR A 17 22.72 -20.04 -5.95
CA TYR A 17 22.79 -18.60 -6.18
C TYR A 17 24.28 -18.21 -6.30
N PRO A 18 24.73 -17.66 -7.44
CA PRO A 18 26.06 -17.06 -7.51
C PRO A 18 26.10 -15.82 -6.62
N ILE A 19 27.17 -15.68 -5.83
CA ILE A 19 27.34 -14.55 -4.91
C ILE A 19 28.56 -13.70 -5.24
N GLY A 20 29.21 -13.95 -6.37
CA GLY A 20 30.23 -13.08 -6.96
C GLY A 20 31.64 -13.66 -6.87
N VAL A 21 32.61 -12.77 -7.00
CA VAL A 21 34.03 -13.09 -7.15
C VAL A 21 34.84 -12.19 -6.21
N TYR A 22 35.89 -12.73 -5.59
CA TYR A 22 36.83 -11.97 -4.78
C TYR A 22 38.27 -12.27 -5.18
N ASP A 23 39.06 -11.20 -5.39
CA ASP A 23 40.48 -11.27 -5.76
C ASP A 23 41.36 -11.13 -4.49
N PHE A 24 42.24 -12.10 -4.26
CA PHE A 24 43.16 -12.09 -3.12
C PHE A 24 44.52 -11.51 -3.53
N THR A 25 44.80 -10.26 -3.18
CA THR A 25 46.13 -9.67 -3.37
C THR A 25 47.04 -9.93 -2.17
N ALA A 26 48.36 -9.82 -2.35
CA ALA A 26 49.32 -9.98 -1.26
C ALA A 26 49.07 -8.94 -0.16
N GLU A 27 48.77 -7.70 -0.55
CA GLU A 27 48.51 -6.58 0.37
C GLU A 27 47.26 -6.84 1.21
N ALA A 28 46.18 -7.30 0.59
CA ALA A 28 44.95 -7.64 1.30
C ALA A 28 45.17 -8.82 2.27
N ILE A 29 45.93 -9.84 1.85
CA ILE A 29 46.29 -10.98 2.70
C ILE A 29 47.06 -10.52 3.94
N VAL A 30 48.11 -9.73 3.75
CA VAL A 30 48.95 -9.22 4.84
C VAL A 30 48.16 -8.27 5.75
N ALA A 31 47.33 -7.39 5.17
CA ALA A 31 46.48 -6.49 5.95
C ALA A 31 45.51 -7.26 6.85
N PHE A 32 44.82 -8.27 6.31
CA PHE A 32 43.92 -9.11 7.10
C PHE A 32 44.68 -9.92 8.15
N GLY A 33 45.79 -10.56 7.77
CA GLY A 33 46.64 -11.32 8.68
C GLY A 33 47.12 -10.47 9.85
N ARG A 34 47.61 -9.26 9.58
CA ARG A 34 48.06 -8.33 10.63
C ARG A 34 46.95 -7.94 11.58
N GLN A 35 45.72 -7.82 11.10
CA GLN A 35 44.58 -7.40 11.90
C GLN A 35 43.98 -8.55 12.73
N PHE A 36 43.87 -9.76 12.16
CA PHE A 36 43.03 -10.83 12.73
C PHE A 36 43.75 -12.17 12.94
N ASP A 37 44.81 -12.45 12.19
CA ASP A 37 45.49 -13.75 12.21
C ASP A 37 46.99 -13.61 11.94
N PRO A 38 47.76 -13.06 12.91
CA PRO A 38 49.13 -12.61 12.69
C PRO A 38 50.16 -13.75 12.73
N GLN A 39 49.83 -14.89 12.12
CA GLN A 39 50.78 -15.97 11.94
C GLN A 39 51.77 -15.65 10.80
N PRO A 40 53.04 -16.08 10.87
CA PRO A 40 54.07 -15.66 9.92
C PRO A 40 53.71 -15.86 8.44
N PHE A 41 53.06 -16.98 8.12
CA PHE A 41 52.64 -17.32 6.75
C PHE A 41 51.44 -16.53 6.20
N HIS A 42 50.90 -15.59 7.00
CA HIS A 42 49.92 -14.58 6.58
C HIS A 42 50.50 -13.16 6.53
N LEU A 43 51.74 -12.95 6.97
CA LEU A 43 52.33 -11.62 7.15
C LEU A 43 53.52 -11.34 6.23
N ASP A 44 54.34 -12.34 5.96
CA ASP A 44 55.62 -12.18 5.26
C ASP A 44 55.91 -13.37 4.34
N ALA A 45 56.24 -13.07 3.09
CA ALA A 45 56.43 -14.10 2.06
C ALA A 45 57.71 -14.93 2.26
N GLU A 46 58.77 -14.36 2.84
CA GLU A 46 60.03 -15.08 3.10
C GLU A 46 59.87 -16.00 4.31
N ALA A 47 59.32 -15.49 5.41
CA ALA A 47 59.02 -16.30 6.59
C ALA A 47 58.06 -17.46 6.27
N ALA A 48 57.13 -17.25 5.33
CA ALA A 48 56.18 -18.27 4.91
C ALA A 48 56.83 -19.46 4.19
N LYS A 49 58.02 -19.30 3.58
CA LYS A 49 58.72 -20.40 2.88
C LYS A 49 59.09 -21.55 3.81
N SER A 50 59.33 -21.26 5.08
CA SER A 50 59.64 -22.27 6.11
C SER A 50 58.39 -22.95 6.70
N SER A 51 57.19 -22.53 6.30
CA SER A 51 55.93 -23.14 6.75
C SER A 51 55.53 -24.34 5.89
N ILE A 52 54.54 -25.10 6.35
CA ILE A 52 53.93 -26.20 5.57
C ILE A 52 53.31 -25.74 4.23
N PHE A 53 53.08 -24.44 4.06
CA PHE A 53 52.48 -23.87 2.86
C PHE A 53 53.51 -23.47 1.79
N GLY A 54 54.79 -23.37 2.17
CA GLY A 54 55.90 -23.03 1.26
C GLY A 54 55.85 -21.61 0.67
N GLY A 55 54.97 -20.73 1.17
CA GLY A 55 54.79 -19.36 0.68
C GLY A 55 53.60 -18.67 1.33
N LEU A 56 53.43 -17.37 1.04
CA LEU A 56 52.36 -16.54 1.59
C LEU A 56 50.98 -17.08 1.20
N VAL A 57 50.09 -17.21 2.18
CA VAL A 57 48.71 -17.69 1.98
C VAL A 57 47.72 -16.81 2.73
N ALA A 58 46.47 -16.74 2.27
CA ALA A 58 45.39 -16.09 2.98
C ALA A 58 45.00 -16.89 4.24
N SER A 59 44.67 -16.19 5.33
CA SER A 59 44.02 -16.82 6.48
C SER A 59 42.70 -17.45 6.07
N GLY A 60 42.38 -18.61 6.63
CA GLY A 60 41.07 -19.24 6.44
C GLY A 60 39.90 -18.31 6.82
N TRP A 61 40.13 -17.43 7.81
CA TRP A 61 39.17 -16.40 8.23
C TRP A 61 39.08 -15.23 7.26
N HIS A 62 40.15 -14.93 6.53
CA HIS A 62 40.11 -13.95 5.44
C HIS A 62 39.16 -14.43 4.34
N ILE A 63 39.25 -15.71 3.98
CA ILE A 63 38.36 -16.34 3.00
C ILE A 63 36.90 -16.26 3.49
N CYS A 64 36.62 -16.63 4.75
CA CYS A 64 35.27 -16.55 5.32
C CYS A 64 34.72 -15.11 5.32
N SER A 65 35.57 -14.12 5.60
CA SER A 65 35.19 -12.70 5.61
C SER A 65 34.87 -12.19 4.21
N ALA A 66 35.67 -12.58 3.20
CA ALA A 66 35.40 -12.28 1.80
C ALA A 66 34.07 -12.90 1.34
N MET A 67 33.79 -14.15 1.73
CA MET A 67 32.51 -14.81 1.44
C MET A 67 31.31 -14.09 2.07
N MET A 68 31.45 -13.60 3.31
CA MET A 68 30.40 -12.82 3.95
C MET A 68 30.15 -11.51 3.21
N ARG A 69 31.21 -10.83 2.76
CA ARG A 69 31.09 -9.60 1.97
C ARG A 69 30.32 -9.84 0.67
N LEU A 70 30.67 -10.90 -0.06
CA LEU A 70 29.98 -11.33 -1.27
C LEU A 70 28.50 -11.66 -1.01
N LEU A 71 28.19 -12.32 0.11
CA LEU A 71 26.82 -12.63 0.50
C LEU A 71 25.99 -11.36 0.76
N VAL A 72 26.54 -10.38 1.48
CA VAL A 72 25.84 -9.11 1.76
C VAL A 72 25.58 -8.33 0.47
N ASP A 73 26.57 -8.27 -0.43
CA ASP A 73 26.44 -7.49 -1.66
C ASP A 73 25.53 -8.17 -2.69
N ASN A 74 25.48 -9.50 -2.75
CA ASN A 74 24.84 -10.18 -3.90
C ASN A 74 23.65 -11.07 -3.54
N PHE A 75 23.46 -11.41 -2.26
CA PHE A 75 22.40 -12.32 -1.84
C PHE A 75 21.46 -11.73 -0.79
N GLY A 76 22.00 -11.20 0.31
CA GLY A 76 21.24 -10.68 1.43
C GLY A 76 20.66 -9.30 1.18
N HIS A 77 19.48 -9.04 1.75
CA HIS A 77 18.83 -7.73 1.72
C HIS A 77 18.52 -7.25 3.15
N PRO A 78 18.79 -5.98 3.53
CA PRO A 78 18.58 -5.48 4.89
C PRO A 78 17.14 -5.63 5.43
N GLN A 79 16.15 -5.71 4.54
CA GLN A 79 14.75 -5.89 4.95
C GLN A 79 14.39 -7.35 5.27
N THR A 80 15.14 -8.35 4.80
CA THR A 80 14.76 -9.76 5.00
C THR A 80 15.83 -10.59 5.69
N SER A 81 17.12 -10.25 5.55
CA SER A 81 18.18 -10.87 6.34
C SER A 81 18.11 -10.38 7.78
N MET A 82 17.92 -11.31 8.72
CA MET A 82 17.79 -11.01 10.15
C MET A 82 19.00 -11.50 10.97
N GLY A 83 20.06 -11.95 10.29
CA GLY A 83 21.30 -12.41 10.91
C GLY A 83 21.53 -13.92 10.83
N GLY A 84 22.80 -14.31 10.95
CA GLY A 84 23.24 -15.70 10.97
C GLY A 84 22.91 -16.39 12.29
N ALA A 85 22.34 -17.59 12.21
CA ALA A 85 22.09 -18.46 13.36
C ALA A 85 23.29 -19.36 13.69
N GLY A 86 24.26 -19.48 12.78
CA GLY A 86 25.49 -20.23 13.00
C GLY A 86 26.17 -20.67 11.70
N LEU A 87 27.45 -21.05 11.83
CA LEU A 87 28.26 -21.68 10.79
C LEU A 87 28.72 -23.06 11.28
N HIS A 88 28.81 -24.01 10.35
CA HIS A 88 29.17 -25.40 10.61
C HIS A 88 30.07 -25.92 9.48
N ASP A 89 30.88 -26.94 9.77
CA ASP A 89 31.68 -27.70 8.79
C ASP A 89 32.47 -26.82 7.80
N ILE A 90 33.18 -25.82 8.33
CA ILE A 90 34.09 -25.00 7.52
C ILE A 90 35.30 -25.85 7.15
N ARG A 91 35.57 -25.98 5.85
CA ARG A 91 36.74 -26.71 5.34
C ARG A 91 37.48 -25.88 4.31
N TRP A 92 38.77 -25.71 4.53
CA TRP A 92 39.72 -25.14 3.57
C TRP A 92 40.43 -26.28 2.86
N HIS A 93 40.04 -26.52 1.62
CA HIS A 93 40.54 -27.67 0.84
C HIS A 93 41.90 -27.38 0.22
N ARG A 94 42.22 -26.11 -0.02
CA ARG A 94 43.47 -25.65 -0.60
C ARG A 94 43.92 -24.32 0.00
N PRO A 95 45.24 -24.07 0.12
CA PRO A 95 45.73 -22.75 0.47
C PRO A 95 45.44 -21.74 -0.64
N VAL A 96 44.83 -20.61 -0.30
CA VAL A 96 44.57 -19.50 -1.21
C VAL A 96 45.78 -18.56 -1.19
N ARG A 97 46.31 -18.23 -2.36
CA ARG A 97 47.57 -17.50 -2.54
C ARG A 97 47.34 -16.10 -3.12
N PRO A 98 48.33 -15.20 -3.00
CA PRO A 98 48.31 -13.94 -3.75
C PRO A 98 48.10 -14.18 -5.24
N GLY A 99 47.15 -13.45 -5.83
CA GLY A 99 46.73 -13.58 -7.23
C GLY A 99 45.57 -14.55 -7.45
N ASP A 100 45.16 -15.34 -6.45
CA ASP A 100 44.00 -16.21 -6.59
C ASP A 100 42.70 -15.40 -6.66
N ARG A 101 41.80 -15.88 -7.51
CA ARG A 101 40.45 -15.35 -7.69
C ARG A 101 39.45 -16.42 -7.31
N LEU A 102 38.67 -16.17 -6.27
CA LEU A 102 37.62 -17.11 -5.83
C LEU A 102 36.26 -16.70 -6.37
N THR A 103 35.62 -17.61 -7.10
CA THR A 103 34.21 -17.53 -7.51
C THR A 103 33.35 -18.31 -6.53
N ALA A 104 32.32 -17.65 -6.00
CA ALA A 104 31.56 -18.15 -4.87
C ALA A 104 30.07 -18.33 -5.18
N SER A 105 29.48 -19.35 -4.57
CA SER A 105 28.04 -19.61 -4.64
C SER A 105 27.46 -20.08 -3.32
N VAL A 106 26.13 -19.98 -3.20
CA VAL A 106 25.37 -20.49 -2.06
C VAL A 106 24.18 -21.31 -2.54
N LYS A 107 23.99 -22.50 -1.97
CA LYS A 107 22.87 -23.39 -2.27
C LYS A 107 21.93 -23.48 -1.08
N ILE A 108 20.63 -23.34 -1.31
CA ILE A 108 19.61 -23.57 -0.29
C ILE A 108 19.38 -25.07 -0.16
N VAL A 109 19.63 -25.65 1.01
CA VAL A 109 19.54 -27.11 1.21
C VAL A 109 18.41 -27.53 2.14
N GLU A 110 17.93 -26.63 2.99
CA GLU A 110 16.78 -26.88 3.86
C GLU A 110 16.14 -25.54 4.26
N LYS A 111 14.84 -25.55 4.55
CA LYS A 111 14.08 -24.41 5.05
C LYS A 111 13.14 -24.87 6.17
N LYS A 112 13.10 -24.14 7.29
CA LYS A 112 12.17 -24.42 8.41
C LYS A 112 11.49 -23.14 8.88
N PRO A 113 10.16 -23.09 9.06
CA PRO A 113 9.54 -21.99 9.81
C PRO A 113 10.01 -22.04 11.28
N LEU A 114 10.14 -20.88 11.92
CA LEU A 114 10.49 -20.82 13.33
C LEU A 114 9.21 -20.93 14.17
N SER A 115 9.15 -21.90 15.08
CA SER A 115 7.96 -22.13 15.92
C SER A 115 7.70 -20.99 16.91
N SER A 116 8.75 -20.31 17.38
CA SER A 116 8.64 -19.21 18.35
C SER A 116 8.35 -17.85 17.73
N ARG A 117 8.52 -17.68 16.40
CA ARG A 117 8.23 -16.43 15.69
C ARG A 117 7.67 -16.70 14.29
N ALA A 118 6.37 -16.46 14.12
CA ALA A 118 5.63 -16.81 12.89
C ALA A 118 6.11 -16.03 11.65
N ASP A 119 6.66 -14.84 11.83
CA ASP A 119 7.20 -13.94 10.80
C ASP A 119 8.65 -14.28 10.39
N VAL A 120 9.23 -15.36 10.93
CA VAL A 120 10.63 -15.75 10.67
C VAL A 120 10.74 -17.19 10.24
N GLY A 121 11.61 -17.43 9.26
CA GLY A 121 12.01 -18.75 8.82
C GLY A 121 13.53 -18.89 8.90
N LEU A 122 13.97 -20.11 9.19
CA LEU A 122 15.36 -20.52 9.14
C LEU A 122 15.66 -21.10 7.76
N VAL A 123 16.82 -20.73 7.21
CA VAL A 123 17.33 -21.25 5.94
C VAL A 123 18.69 -21.86 6.17
N PHE A 124 18.90 -23.06 5.65
CA PHE A 124 20.15 -23.80 5.71
C PHE A 124 20.81 -23.73 4.34
N LYS A 125 22.10 -23.43 4.34
CA LYS A 125 22.86 -23.03 3.17
C LYS A 125 24.19 -23.77 3.10
N ASN A 126 24.54 -24.24 1.92
CA ASN A 126 25.89 -24.71 1.63
C ASN A 126 26.59 -23.68 0.77
N TYR A 127 27.82 -23.36 1.14
CA TYR A 127 28.68 -22.39 0.49
C TYR A 127 29.82 -23.12 -0.18
N GLU A 128 30.16 -22.71 -1.39
CA GLU A 128 31.32 -23.21 -2.12
C GLU A 128 32.07 -22.05 -2.75
N ALA A 129 33.41 -22.14 -2.76
CA ALA A 129 34.26 -21.22 -3.48
C ALA A 129 35.32 -21.99 -4.28
N PHE A 130 35.46 -21.65 -5.56
CA PHE A 130 36.39 -22.26 -6.49
C PHE A 130 37.40 -21.22 -6.98
N ASN A 131 38.67 -21.60 -7.16
CA ASN A 131 39.68 -20.72 -7.75
C ASN A 131 39.50 -20.60 -9.27
N GLN A 132 40.32 -19.76 -9.91
CA GLN A 132 40.35 -19.55 -11.36
C GLN A 132 40.65 -20.82 -12.18
N HIS A 133 41.15 -21.88 -11.56
CA HIS A 133 41.43 -23.17 -12.19
C HIS A 133 40.30 -24.19 -12.01
N GLY A 134 39.17 -23.78 -11.41
CA GLY A 134 38.03 -24.66 -11.13
C GLY A 134 38.24 -25.57 -9.93
N GLU A 135 39.23 -25.29 -9.09
CA GLU A 135 39.53 -26.10 -7.92
C GLU A 135 38.80 -25.60 -6.67
N LEU A 136 38.20 -26.53 -5.92
CA LEU A 136 37.49 -26.23 -4.69
C LEU A 136 38.49 -25.73 -3.62
N ALA A 137 38.24 -24.53 -3.11
CA ALA A 137 39.05 -23.87 -2.08
C ALA A 137 38.35 -23.88 -0.71
N LEU A 138 37.04 -23.63 -0.67
CA LEU A 138 36.25 -23.56 0.56
C LEU A 138 34.92 -24.30 0.42
N THR A 139 34.55 -25.03 1.47
CA THR A 139 33.16 -25.38 1.75
C THR A 139 32.76 -24.93 3.14
N MET A 140 31.50 -24.55 3.31
CA MET A 140 30.93 -24.19 4.61
C MET A 140 29.43 -24.45 4.61
N GLN A 141 28.88 -24.76 5.79
CA GLN A 141 27.43 -24.81 6.01
C GLN A 141 27.01 -23.66 6.92
N GLY A 142 25.90 -23.01 6.62
CA GLY A 142 25.41 -21.89 7.42
C GLY A 142 23.90 -21.90 7.59
N ARG A 143 23.46 -21.27 8.67
CA ARG A 143 22.05 -21.09 9.00
C ARG A 143 21.77 -19.61 9.13
N GLU A 144 20.67 -19.14 8.56
CA GLU A 144 20.29 -17.73 8.59
C GLU A 144 18.80 -17.58 8.93
N PHE A 145 18.50 -16.59 9.77
CA PHE A 145 17.15 -16.12 9.98
C PHE A 145 16.75 -15.20 8.83
N ILE A 146 15.71 -15.58 8.10
CA ILE A 146 15.13 -14.79 7.02
C ILE A 146 13.70 -14.44 7.40
N ARG A 147 13.33 -13.17 7.24
CA ARG A 147 11.95 -12.71 7.38
C ARG A 147 11.07 -13.48 6.41
N ARG A 148 10.02 -14.10 6.93
CA ARG A 148 8.93 -14.62 6.11
C ARG A 148 8.15 -13.44 5.56
N ARG A 149 7.52 -13.64 4.41
CA ARG A 149 6.56 -12.67 3.90
C ARG A 149 5.62 -12.34 5.06
N PRO A 150 5.39 -11.05 5.38
CA PRO A 150 4.34 -10.71 6.31
C PRO A 150 3.12 -11.51 5.88
N ALA A 151 2.54 -12.29 6.79
CA ALA A 151 1.24 -12.89 6.54
C ALA A 151 0.31 -11.68 6.41
N GLY A 152 0.19 -11.14 5.20
CA GLY A 152 -0.49 -9.87 4.95
C GLY A 152 -1.84 -10.01 5.59
N ALA A 153 -2.09 -9.23 6.66
CA ALA A 153 -3.01 -9.56 7.76
C ALA A 153 -4.00 -10.65 7.34
N GLY A 154 -3.63 -11.91 7.59
CA GLY A 154 -4.20 -13.05 6.85
C GLY A 154 -5.71 -12.89 6.69
N GLU A 155 -6.27 -13.05 5.48
CA GLU A 155 -7.58 -12.54 5.02
C GLU A 155 -8.64 -12.18 6.08
N ASN A 156 -8.83 -13.02 7.09
CA ASN A 156 -9.66 -12.76 8.27
C ASN A 156 -9.33 -11.43 8.98
N GLY A 157 -8.05 -11.09 9.18
CA GLY A 157 -7.62 -9.85 9.82
C GLY A 157 -7.92 -8.61 8.96
N MET A 158 -7.86 -8.73 7.64
CA MET A 158 -8.26 -7.63 6.75
C MET A 158 -9.78 -7.44 6.71
N ALA A 159 -10.53 -8.55 6.67
CA ALA A 159 -11.99 -8.51 6.79
C ALA A 159 -12.47 -8.04 8.17
N GLU A 160 -11.63 -8.11 9.20
CA GLU A 160 -11.86 -7.51 10.51
C GLU A 160 -11.56 -6.01 10.50
N ALA A 161 -10.45 -5.60 9.87
CA ALA A 161 -10.02 -4.22 9.76
C ALA A 161 -10.92 -3.35 8.88
N VAL A 162 -11.38 -3.88 7.74
CA VAL A 162 -12.15 -3.15 6.72
C VAL A 162 -13.44 -3.92 6.41
N LYS A 163 -14.58 -3.33 6.80
CA LYS A 163 -15.92 -3.93 6.65
C LYS A 163 -16.65 -3.52 5.37
N GLY A 164 -16.18 -2.46 4.71
CA GLY A 164 -16.88 -1.86 3.58
C GLY A 164 -16.45 -0.42 3.36
N ILE A 165 -17.01 0.20 2.33
CA ILE A 165 -16.95 1.66 2.19
C ILE A 165 -18.00 2.28 3.10
N ASP A 166 -17.54 3.13 4.00
CA ASP A 166 -18.38 3.89 4.91
C ASP A 166 -18.97 5.12 4.23
N HIS A 167 -18.11 5.88 3.58
CA HIS A 167 -18.46 7.05 2.80
C HIS A 167 -17.37 7.43 1.81
N VAL A 168 -17.72 8.31 0.87
CA VAL A 168 -16.77 8.93 -0.06
C VAL A 168 -16.76 10.43 0.15
N VAL A 169 -15.59 11.03 -0.08
CA VAL A 169 -15.32 12.43 0.25
C VAL A 169 -14.99 13.20 -1.02
N VAL A 170 -15.82 14.17 -1.35
CA VAL A 170 -15.53 15.17 -2.39
C VAL A 170 -15.05 16.45 -1.71
N VAL A 171 -13.87 16.89 -2.11
CA VAL A 171 -13.26 18.12 -1.59
C VAL A 171 -13.66 19.27 -2.49
N VAL A 172 -14.09 20.37 -1.87
CA VAL A 172 -14.60 21.56 -2.55
C VAL A 172 -13.89 22.83 -2.10
N SER A 173 -13.82 23.81 -2.99
CA SER A 173 -13.20 25.12 -2.73
C SER A 173 -14.13 26.07 -1.97
N ASP A 174 -15.45 25.94 -2.20
CA ASP A 174 -16.50 26.72 -1.54
C ASP A 174 -17.62 25.78 -1.09
N ILE A 175 -17.66 25.50 0.22
CA ILE A 175 -18.61 24.57 0.82
C ILE A 175 -20.07 25.07 0.73
N ALA A 176 -20.30 26.39 0.71
CA ALA A 176 -21.65 26.96 0.60
C ALA A 176 -22.15 26.91 -0.85
N LYS A 177 -21.27 27.10 -1.83
CA LYS A 177 -21.60 26.85 -3.23
C LYS A 177 -21.86 25.38 -3.49
N ALA A 178 -21.03 24.49 -2.94
CA ALA A 178 -21.21 23.05 -3.08
C ALA A 178 -22.56 22.58 -2.52
N GLU A 179 -22.97 23.07 -1.33
CA GLU A 179 -24.30 22.82 -0.76
C GLU A 179 -25.42 23.11 -1.76
N ARG A 180 -25.43 24.30 -2.36
CA ARG A 180 -26.45 24.68 -3.36
C ARG A 180 -26.38 23.81 -4.62
N THR A 181 -25.18 23.49 -5.10
CA THR A 181 -24.99 22.61 -6.27
C THR A 181 -25.61 21.23 -6.02
N TRP A 182 -25.33 20.62 -4.88
CA TRP A 182 -25.81 19.28 -4.58
C TRP A 182 -27.29 19.24 -4.17
N GLN A 183 -27.83 20.32 -3.59
CA GLN A 183 -29.28 20.50 -3.44
C GLN A 183 -29.99 20.55 -4.80
N ARG A 184 -29.41 21.26 -5.80
CA ARG A 184 -29.96 21.30 -7.18
C ARG A 184 -29.90 19.94 -7.88
N LEU A 185 -28.95 19.07 -7.52
CA LEU A 185 -28.91 17.66 -7.96
C LEU A 185 -29.97 16.79 -7.25
N GLY A 186 -30.77 17.38 -6.34
CA GLY A 186 -31.85 16.73 -5.63
C GLY A 186 -31.40 15.87 -4.45
N PHE A 187 -30.21 16.10 -3.89
CA PHE A 187 -29.82 15.48 -2.63
C PHE A 187 -30.35 16.28 -1.43
N ALA A 188 -30.84 15.59 -0.40
CA ALA A 188 -31.02 16.16 0.93
C ALA A 188 -29.64 16.40 1.58
N VAL A 189 -29.14 17.63 1.46
CA VAL A 189 -27.85 18.07 2.01
C VAL A 189 -28.04 18.48 3.47
N GLN A 190 -27.38 17.79 4.39
CA GLN A 190 -27.59 17.97 5.83
C GLN A 190 -26.89 19.23 6.38
N PRO A 191 -27.31 19.75 7.56
CA PRO A 191 -26.70 20.94 8.16
C PRO A 191 -25.18 20.82 8.30
N ARG A 192 -24.51 21.97 8.17
CA ARG A 192 -23.05 22.04 8.15
C ARG A 192 -22.43 21.58 9.47
N GLY A 193 -21.51 20.62 9.41
CA GLY A 193 -20.67 20.22 10.54
C GLY A 193 -19.32 20.94 10.50
N PHE A 194 -18.77 21.29 11.67
CA PHE A 194 -17.48 21.95 11.77
C PHE A 194 -16.47 21.09 12.54
N HIS A 195 -15.38 20.74 11.88
CA HIS A 195 -14.26 20.03 12.48
C HIS A 195 -13.22 21.05 12.98
N LYS A 196 -13.42 21.60 14.17
CA LYS A 196 -12.52 22.64 14.73
C LYS A 196 -11.05 22.22 14.69
N LYS A 197 -10.75 20.98 15.11
CA LYS A 197 -9.39 20.41 15.09
C LYS A 197 -8.79 20.33 13.67
N LEU A 198 -9.62 20.05 12.66
CA LEU A 198 -9.17 19.85 11.29
C LEU A 198 -9.23 21.11 10.43
N GLY A 199 -9.88 22.18 10.89
CA GLY A 199 -10.07 23.41 10.12
C GLY A 199 -10.95 23.23 8.87
N THR A 200 -11.84 22.22 8.89
CA THR A 200 -12.74 21.91 7.77
C THR A 200 -14.20 21.95 8.21
N ALA A 201 -15.08 22.15 7.24
CA ALA A 201 -16.52 21.99 7.40
C ALA A 201 -17.05 20.98 6.39
N ASN A 202 -18.13 20.27 6.75
CA ASN A 202 -18.74 19.28 5.89
C ASN A 202 -20.25 19.42 5.76
N HIS A 203 -20.77 18.83 4.68
CA HIS A 203 -22.17 18.46 4.54
C HIS A 203 -22.26 16.97 4.24
N LEU A 204 -23.26 16.32 4.81
CA LEU A 204 -23.49 14.89 4.61
C LEU A 204 -24.75 14.66 3.77
N MET A 205 -24.76 13.57 3.01
CA MET A 205 -25.94 13.02 2.33
C MET A 205 -26.03 11.53 2.72
N ILE A 206 -27.06 11.16 3.50
CA ILE A 206 -27.15 9.86 4.17
C ILE A 206 -27.96 8.88 3.34
N PHE A 207 -27.54 7.61 3.20
CA PHE A 207 -28.27 6.62 2.38
C PHE A 207 -28.65 5.34 3.13
N GLY A 208 -28.66 5.38 4.47
CA GLY A 208 -28.84 4.20 5.31
C GLY A 208 -27.63 4.02 6.20
N ASP A 209 -26.80 3.02 5.93
CA ASP A 209 -25.59 2.73 6.69
C ASP A 209 -24.32 3.36 6.10
N ASN A 210 -24.42 4.04 4.94
CA ASN A 210 -23.35 4.79 4.31
C ASN A 210 -23.79 6.21 3.95
N TYR A 211 -22.83 7.06 3.58
CA TYR A 211 -23.10 8.43 3.18
C TYR A 211 -22.12 8.98 2.15
N PHE A 212 -22.44 10.14 1.63
CA PHE A 212 -21.55 10.97 0.83
C PHE A 212 -21.20 12.25 1.60
N GLU A 213 -19.92 12.62 1.61
CA GLU A 213 -19.40 13.80 2.29
C GLU A 213 -18.86 14.84 1.30
N LEU A 214 -19.37 16.06 1.42
CA LEU A 214 -18.69 17.25 0.91
C LEU A 214 -17.82 17.82 2.02
N ILE A 215 -16.55 18.11 1.72
CA ILE A 215 -15.64 18.72 2.68
C ILE A 215 -14.96 19.96 2.08
N GLY A 216 -15.02 21.07 2.82
CA GLY A 216 -14.34 22.32 2.47
C GLY A 216 -13.38 22.75 3.58
N VAL A 217 -12.27 23.39 3.20
CA VAL A 217 -11.36 24.02 4.17
C VAL A 217 -11.94 25.38 4.56
N VAL A 218 -12.15 25.59 5.86
CA VAL A 218 -12.66 26.86 6.41
C VAL A 218 -11.59 27.61 7.22
N GLU A 219 -10.61 26.89 7.75
CA GLU A 219 -9.47 27.46 8.49
C GLU A 219 -8.18 26.69 8.12
N PRO A 220 -7.21 27.31 7.44
CA PRO A 220 -5.96 26.65 7.08
C PRO A 220 -5.14 26.22 8.30
N ASN A 221 -4.73 24.95 8.34
CA ASN A 221 -3.81 24.42 9.34
C ASN A 221 -2.95 23.26 8.78
N GLU A 222 -2.13 22.63 9.62
CA GLU A 222 -1.28 21.50 9.22
C GLU A 222 -2.09 20.27 8.77
N PHE A 223 -3.21 19.96 9.43
CA PHE A 223 -4.05 18.79 9.13
C PHE A 223 -4.74 18.86 7.77
N ASN A 224 -4.97 20.07 7.23
CA ASN A 224 -5.57 20.25 5.91
C ASN A 224 -4.59 20.74 4.83
N ALA A 225 -3.28 20.75 5.10
CA ALA A 225 -2.25 21.20 4.14
C ALA A 225 -2.26 20.41 2.83
N SER A 226 -2.26 19.08 2.90
CA SER A 226 -2.30 18.21 1.72
C SER A 226 -3.60 18.39 0.92
N ARG A 227 -4.73 18.68 1.59
CA ARG A 227 -6.01 18.95 0.92
C ARG A 227 -5.97 20.28 0.16
N ARG A 228 -5.40 21.33 0.75
CA ARG A 228 -5.23 22.63 0.08
C ARG A 228 -4.32 22.52 -1.14
N GLU A 229 -3.22 21.78 -1.01
CA GLU A 229 -2.32 21.50 -2.13
C GLU A 229 -3.03 20.73 -3.25
N MET A 230 -3.80 19.70 -2.88
CA MET A 230 -4.59 18.94 -3.84
C MET A 230 -5.63 19.82 -4.56
N LEU A 231 -6.38 20.65 -3.83
CA LEU A 231 -7.33 21.60 -4.43
C LEU A 231 -6.64 22.57 -5.40
N ALA A 232 -5.48 23.11 -5.03
CA ALA A 232 -4.73 24.03 -5.86
C ALA A 232 -4.20 23.37 -7.14
N LYS A 233 -3.79 22.09 -7.06
CA LYS A 233 -3.21 21.33 -8.17
C LYS A 233 -4.26 20.72 -9.09
N SER A 234 -5.32 20.16 -8.53
CA SER A 234 -6.25 19.25 -9.21
C SER A 234 -7.68 19.76 -9.25
N GLY A 235 -8.00 20.85 -8.54
CA GLY A 235 -9.37 21.36 -8.42
C GLY A 235 -10.24 20.55 -7.47
N GLU A 236 -11.55 20.79 -7.55
CA GLU A 236 -12.56 20.06 -6.78
C GLU A 236 -12.75 18.64 -7.30
N GLY A 237 -13.17 17.71 -6.44
CA GLY A 237 -13.50 16.35 -6.87
C GLY A 237 -13.41 15.30 -5.78
N LEU A 238 -13.67 14.06 -6.16
CA LEU A 238 -13.57 12.89 -5.28
C LEU A 238 -12.10 12.67 -4.89
N ALA A 239 -11.82 12.69 -3.59
CA ALA A 239 -10.46 12.63 -3.06
C ALA A 239 -10.21 11.41 -2.17
N ASN A 240 -11.21 10.99 -1.39
CA ASN A 240 -11.05 9.90 -0.44
C ASN A 240 -12.23 8.93 -0.43
N ALA A 241 -11.94 7.67 -0.11
CA ALA A 241 -12.91 6.71 0.38
C ALA A 241 -12.60 6.39 1.84
N ALA A 242 -13.58 6.59 2.71
CA ALA A 242 -13.55 6.17 4.08
C ALA A 242 -14.02 4.72 4.19
N LEU A 243 -13.31 3.93 4.97
CA LEU A 243 -13.50 2.50 5.11
C LEU A 243 -14.08 2.21 6.49
N ARG A 244 -15.19 1.48 6.53
CA ARG A 244 -15.87 1.15 7.78
C ARG A 244 -15.01 0.21 8.60
N THR A 245 -14.88 0.49 9.89
CA THR A 245 -14.21 -0.40 10.85
C THR A 245 -14.91 -0.38 12.20
N ASP A 246 -14.89 -1.52 12.89
CA ASP A 246 -15.34 -1.62 14.28
C ASP A 246 -14.24 -1.24 15.28
N SER A 247 -12.98 -1.16 14.83
CA SER A 247 -11.83 -0.79 15.66
C SER A 247 -10.71 -0.16 14.83
N ALA A 248 -10.47 1.13 15.08
CA ALA A 248 -9.35 1.84 14.48
C ALA A 248 -8.00 1.23 14.87
N ASP A 249 -7.88 0.63 16.06
CA ASP A 249 -6.63 -0.02 16.51
C ASP A 249 -6.35 -1.30 15.74
N VAL A 250 -7.38 -2.13 15.50
CA VAL A 250 -7.26 -3.33 14.67
C VAL A 250 -6.88 -2.94 13.25
N ALA A 251 -7.56 -1.95 12.67
CA ALA A 251 -7.23 -1.47 11.34
C ALA A 251 -5.81 -0.90 11.23
N HIS A 252 -5.37 -0.08 12.20
CA HIS A 252 -4.01 0.43 12.27
C HIS A 252 -2.99 -0.71 12.32
N LYS A 253 -3.18 -1.69 13.22
CA LYS A 253 -2.28 -2.83 13.35
C LYS A 253 -2.25 -3.66 12.06
N THR A 254 -3.41 -4.00 11.51
CA THR A 254 -3.55 -4.77 10.28
C THR A 254 -2.86 -4.09 9.09
N TRP A 255 -3.05 -2.79 8.90
CA TRP A 255 -2.36 -2.03 7.87
C TRP A 255 -0.86 -1.87 8.14
N THR A 256 -0.44 -1.79 9.40
CA THR A 256 0.99 -1.80 9.77
C THR A 256 1.63 -3.14 9.42
N ASP A 257 0.99 -4.26 9.77
CA ASP A 257 1.45 -5.61 9.46
C ASP A 257 1.46 -5.89 7.94
N ALA A 258 0.61 -5.20 7.18
CA ALA A 258 0.61 -5.20 5.70
C ALA A 258 1.65 -4.25 5.07
N ASP A 259 2.53 -3.63 5.86
CA ASP A 259 3.52 -2.64 5.42
C ASP A 259 2.88 -1.48 4.63
N LEU A 260 1.72 -0.99 5.08
CA LEU A 260 1.07 0.20 4.50
C LEU A 260 1.47 1.50 5.19
N GLN A 261 2.11 1.43 6.36
CA GLN A 261 2.58 2.58 7.15
C GLN A 261 1.46 3.61 7.41
N PRO A 262 0.36 3.19 8.08
CA PRO A 262 -0.72 4.11 8.43
C PRO A 262 -0.25 5.22 9.37
N ASP A 263 -0.91 6.38 9.30
CA ASP A 263 -0.78 7.44 10.30
C ASP A 263 -1.29 6.94 11.66
N ALA A 264 -0.86 7.58 12.75
CA ALA A 264 -1.36 7.27 14.08
C ALA A 264 -2.90 7.46 14.17
N VAL A 265 -3.53 6.67 15.05
CA VAL A 265 -4.98 6.78 15.29
C VAL A 265 -5.32 8.21 15.73
N LEU A 266 -6.21 8.85 15.00
CA LEU A 266 -6.69 10.20 15.25
C LEU A 266 -8.12 10.16 15.80
N GLU A 267 -8.28 10.62 17.03
CA GLU A 267 -9.58 10.83 17.66
C GLU A 267 -10.00 12.31 17.56
N PHE A 268 -11.26 12.52 17.19
CA PHE A 268 -11.90 13.83 17.11
C PHE A 268 -13.42 13.70 17.06
N ASP A 269 -14.09 14.83 17.17
CA ASP A 269 -15.54 14.95 17.13
C ASP A 269 -15.97 16.26 16.47
N ARG A 270 -17.28 16.38 16.25
CA ARG A 270 -17.94 17.62 15.86
C ARG A 270 -19.27 17.77 16.62
N GLU A 271 -19.61 19.00 16.95
CA GLU A 271 -20.92 19.35 17.52
C GLU A 271 -22.00 19.16 16.45
N VAL A 272 -23.13 18.58 16.85
CA VAL A 272 -24.33 18.46 16.02
C VAL A 272 -25.55 18.87 16.85
N GLU A 273 -26.50 19.53 16.22
CA GLU A 273 -27.77 19.88 16.86
C GLU A 273 -28.86 18.86 16.51
N ILE A 274 -29.47 18.27 17.53
CA ILE A 274 -30.48 17.23 17.41
C ILE A 274 -31.64 17.55 18.33
N SER A 275 -32.81 17.82 17.74
CA SER A 275 -34.03 18.18 18.48
C SER A 275 -33.80 19.33 19.47
N GLY A 276 -33.05 20.35 19.05
CA GLY A 276 -32.69 21.51 19.87
C GLY A 276 -31.63 21.28 20.95
N ARG A 277 -31.01 20.08 20.99
CA ARG A 277 -29.90 19.76 21.90
C ARG A 277 -28.58 19.69 21.16
N LYS A 278 -27.51 20.14 21.82
CA LYS A 278 -26.13 20.00 21.33
C LYS A 278 -25.59 18.63 21.75
N GLU A 279 -25.30 17.80 20.75
CA GLU A 279 -24.69 16.49 20.89
C GLU A 279 -23.31 16.47 20.22
N ARG A 280 -22.52 15.41 20.43
CA ARG A 280 -21.17 15.26 19.82
C ARG A 280 -21.11 14.00 18.98
N ALA A 281 -20.95 14.17 17.67
CA ALA A 281 -20.61 13.07 16.77
C ALA A 281 -19.09 12.81 16.86
N ALA A 282 -18.68 11.67 17.41
CA ALA A 282 -17.30 11.32 17.70
C ALA A 282 -16.79 10.14 16.86
N PHE A 283 -15.51 10.22 16.47
CA PHE A 283 -14.88 9.31 15.51
C PHE A 283 -13.44 9.00 15.91
N ARG A 284 -12.97 7.82 15.52
CA ARG A 284 -11.54 7.49 15.45
C ARG A 284 -11.20 7.13 14.02
N THR A 285 -10.11 7.68 13.49
CA THR A 285 -9.70 7.45 12.11
C THR A 285 -8.24 7.06 12.01
N VAL A 286 -7.90 6.27 11.00
CA VAL A 286 -6.53 5.91 10.64
C VAL A 286 -6.40 6.14 9.15
N ARG A 287 -5.44 6.96 8.74
CA ARG A 287 -5.25 7.35 7.34
C ARG A 287 -4.06 6.61 6.76
N LEU A 288 -4.14 6.27 5.48
CA LEU A 288 -2.97 5.89 4.70
C LEU A 288 -2.40 7.14 4.01
N GLY A 289 -1.13 7.42 4.24
CA GLY A 289 -0.45 8.60 3.68
C GLY A 289 -0.52 8.64 2.15
N THR A 290 -0.65 9.85 1.60
CA THR A 290 -0.84 10.09 0.15
C THR A 290 0.41 9.84 -0.72
N LYS A 291 1.58 9.58 -0.11
CA LYS A 291 2.79 9.21 -0.87
C LYS A 291 2.69 7.83 -1.53
N ARG A 292 1.75 6.99 -1.11
CA ARG A 292 1.54 5.61 -1.61
C ARG A 292 0.22 5.43 -2.37
N ALA A 293 -0.85 6.10 -1.96
CA ALA A 293 -2.10 6.15 -2.72
C ALA A 293 -2.00 7.18 -3.85
N LYS A 294 -1.80 6.73 -5.09
CA LYS A 294 -1.62 7.64 -6.23
C LYS A 294 -2.94 8.26 -6.71
N LEU A 295 -4.03 7.49 -6.65
CA LEU A 295 -5.30 7.87 -7.31
C LEU A 295 -6.43 8.20 -6.34
N LEU A 296 -6.68 7.36 -5.33
CA LEU A 296 -7.74 7.55 -4.33
C LEU A 296 -7.19 7.32 -2.93
N GLY A 297 -7.33 8.30 -2.03
CA GLY A 297 -6.82 8.16 -0.67
C GLY A 297 -7.78 7.37 0.23
N TYR A 298 -7.24 6.49 1.06
CA TYR A 298 -8.01 5.67 2.00
C TYR A 298 -7.76 6.06 3.44
N PHE A 299 -8.81 5.96 4.25
CA PHE A 299 -8.72 5.98 5.71
C PHE A 299 -9.84 5.13 6.29
N VAL A 300 -9.63 4.48 7.42
CA VAL A 300 -10.74 3.87 8.16
C VAL A 300 -11.43 4.88 9.07
N CYS A 301 -12.72 4.67 9.30
CA CYS A 301 -13.55 5.45 10.21
C CYS A 301 -14.27 4.50 11.18
N GLU A 302 -13.94 4.61 12.46
CA GLU A 302 -14.66 4.02 13.59
C GLU A 302 -15.61 5.08 14.15
N HIS A 303 -16.91 4.87 13.98
CA HIS A 303 -17.94 5.74 14.56
C HIS A 303 -18.15 5.40 16.04
N ARG A 304 -17.89 6.34 16.95
CA ARG A 304 -18.12 6.15 18.40
C ARG A 304 -19.56 6.48 18.80
N THR A 305 -20.21 7.35 18.04
CA THR A 305 -21.60 7.77 18.25
C THR A 305 -22.36 7.79 16.92
N PRO A 306 -22.51 6.62 16.24
CA PRO A 306 -23.10 6.54 14.90
C PRO A 306 -24.54 7.07 14.84
N GLN A 307 -25.29 7.01 15.94
CA GLN A 307 -26.67 7.51 16.04
C GLN A 307 -26.81 9.02 15.78
N PHE A 308 -25.72 9.77 15.87
CA PHE A 308 -25.69 11.21 15.59
C PHE A 308 -25.32 11.55 14.14
N VAL A 309 -24.97 10.53 13.34
CA VAL A 309 -24.61 10.65 11.93
C VAL A 309 -25.65 9.97 11.05
N TYR A 310 -25.93 8.70 11.32
CA TYR A 310 -26.90 7.89 10.57
C TYR A 310 -28.31 8.12 11.10
N ARG A 311 -28.98 9.11 10.53
CA ARG A 311 -30.33 9.52 10.90
C ARG A 311 -31.31 9.11 9.80
N PRO A 312 -32.28 8.22 10.05
CA PRO A 312 -33.23 7.75 9.04
C PRO A 312 -34.01 8.89 8.35
N GLU A 313 -34.33 9.96 9.07
CA GLU A 313 -34.99 11.15 8.54
C GLU A 313 -34.14 11.92 7.51
N TRP A 314 -32.83 11.66 7.46
CA TRP A 314 -31.90 12.27 6.50
C TRP A 314 -31.68 11.40 5.25
N ALA A 315 -32.26 10.20 5.22
CA ALA A 315 -32.03 9.23 4.14
C ALA A 315 -32.95 9.39 2.93
N GLN A 316 -33.91 10.33 2.96
CA GLN A 316 -34.82 10.57 1.85
C GLN A 316 -34.31 11.72 0.99
N HIS A 317 -34.03 11.43 -0.28
CA HIS A 317 -33.53 12.41 -1.25
C HIS A 317 -34.60 12.72 -2.31
N PRO A 318 -34.84 14.00 -2.63
CA PRO A 318 -35.75 14.38 -3.72
C PRO A 318 -35.46 13.70 -5.06
N ASN A 319 -34.19 13.46 -5.39
CA ASN A 319 -33.77 12.75 -6.61
C ASN A 319 -33.99 11.23 -6.58
N GLY A 320 -34.50 10.68 -5.48
CA GLY A 320 -34.82 9.26 -5.33
C GLY A 320 -33.62 8.36 -5.05
N VAL A 321 -32.44 8.93 -4.73
CA VAL A 321 -31.27 8.14 -4.34
C VAL A 321 -31.52 7.37 -3.05
N LYS A 322 -31.07 6.12 -3.03
CA LYS A 322 -31.19 5.18 -1.93
C LYS A 322 -29.87 4.64 -1.41
N ALA A 323 -28.81 4.64 -2.21
CA ALA A 323 -27.51 4.10 -1.83
C ALA A 323 -26.37 4.69 -2.67
N LEU A 324 -25.19 4.78 -2.07
CA LEU A 324 -23.94 4.87 -2.81
C LEU A 324 -23.65 3.49 -3.46
N ALA A 325 -23.66 3.43 -4.78
CA ALA A 325 -23.57 2.19 -5.56
C ALA A 325 -22.20 1.95 -6.20
N GLY A 326 -21.23 2.83 -5.96
CA GLY A 326 -19.83 2.65 -6.35
C GLY A 326 -19.11 3.92 -6.75
N ALA A 327 -17.84 3.76 -7.11
CA ALA A 327 -17.00 4.82 -7.67
C ALA A 327 -16.16 4.29 -8.82
N VAL A 328 -15.76 5.18 -9.73
CA VAL A 328 -14.84 4.86 -10.83
C VAL A 328 -13.62 5.75 -10.76
N VAL A 329 -12.46 5.12 -10.91
CA VAL A 329 -11.14 5.75 -11.01
C VAL A 329 -10.61 5.53 -12.43
N ILE A 330 -10.21 6.62 -13.08
CA ILE A 330 -9.50 6.57 -14.35
C ILE A 330 -8.02 6.41 -14.06
N ALA A 331 -7.40 5.40 -14.66
CA ALA A 331 -5.97 5.10 -14.57
C ALA A 331 -5.42 4.71 -15.95
N GLU A 332 -4.23 5.17 -16.33
CA GLU A 332 -3.56 4.75 -17.57
C GLU A 332 -3.30 3.23 -17.55
N ASP A 333 -2.84 2.73 -16.40
CA ASP A 333 -2.77 1.30 -16.07
C ASP A 333 -3.68 0.99 -14.86
N PRO A 334 -4.85 0.33 -15.07
CA PRO A 334 -5.76 -0.05 -14.00
C PRO A 334 -5.17 -0.97 -12.93
N PHE A 335 -4.06 -1.67 -13.23
CA PHE A 335 -3.43 -2.63 -12.34
C PHE A 335 -2.24 -2.05 -11.57
N LEU A 336 -1.86 -0.80 -11.84
CA LEU A 336 -0.71 -0.14 -11.22
C LEU A 336 -0.75 -0.17 -9.69
N ASP A 337 -1.93 0.05 -9.12
CA ASP A 337 -2.14 0.09 -7.67
C ASP A 337 -2.69 -1.24 -7.10
N GLU A 338 -2.73 -2.33 -7.89
CA GLU A 338 -3.36 -3.61 -7.49
C GLU A 338 -2.79 -4.18 -6.19
N ASP A 339 -1.48 -4.25 -6.05
CA ASP A 339 -0.84 -4.72 -4.82
C ASP A 339 -1.17 -3.82 -3.62
N TYR A 340 -1.20 -2.50 -3.84
CA TYR A 340 -1.55 -1.54 -2.80
C TYR A 340 -3.01 -1.73 -2.36
N VAL A 341 -3.98 -1.72 -3.28
CA VAL A 341 -5.40 -1.89 -2.92
C VAL A 341 -5.68 -3.29 -2.37
N THR A 342 -4.96 -4.32 -2.82
CA THR A 342 -5.05 -5.67 -2.23
C THR A 342 -4.61 -5.68 -0.78
N ARG A 343 -3.57 -4.93 -0.43
CA ARG A 343 -3.14 -4.76 0.97
C ARG A 343 -4.09 -3.89 1.79
N VAL A 344 -4.85 -2.99 1.16
CA VAL A 344 -5.86 -2.16 1.86
C VAL A 344 -7.15 -2.92 2.15
N PHE A 345 -7.66 -3.68 1.19
CA PHE A 345 -8.99 -4.30 1.22
C PHE A 345 -8.98 -5.83 1.39
N GLY A 346 -7.82 -6.46 1.18
CA GLY A 346 -7.66 -7.91 1.20
C GLY A 346 -7.92 -8.55 -0.18
N ALA A 347 -7.24 -9.67 -0.46
CA ALA A 347 -7.24 -10.32 -1.77
C ALA A 347 -8.63 -10.74 -2.26
N LYS A 348 -9.53 -11.18 -1.37
CA LYS A 348 -10.92 -11.54 -1.72
C LYS A 348 -11.74 -10.36 -2.26
N SER A 349 -11.39 -9.16 -1.85
CA SER A 349 -12.07 -7.93 -2.25
C SER A 349 -11.57 -7.42 -3.60
N VAL A 350 -10.43 -7.89 -4.11
CA VAL A 350 -9.77 -7.35 -5.31
C VAL A 350 -9.79 -8.37 -6.45
N LYS A 351 -10.33 -7.97 -7.61
CA LYS A 351 -10.52 -8.84 -8.77
C LYS A 351 -10.13 -8.11 -10.04
N ARG A 352 -9.57 -8.84 -11.00
CA ARG A 352 -9.43 -8.36 -12.39
C ARG A 352 -10.67 -8.80 -13.18
N VAL A 353 -11.40 -7.86 -13.77
CA VAL A 353 -12.65 -8.12 -14.49
C VAL A 353 -12.66 -7.31 -15.78
N ASP A 354 -12.77 -7.98 -16.93
CA ASP A 354 -12.89 -7.36 -18.25
C ASP A 354 -11.81 -6.32 -18.60
N GLY A 355 -10.60 -6.46 -18.06
CA GLY A 355 -9.50 -5.50 -18.25
C GLY A 355 -9.49 -4.32 -17.27
N ASP A 356 -10.40 -4.33 -16.30
CA ASP A 356 -10.46 -3.38 -15.18
C ASP A 356 -9.99 -4.06 -13.88
N LEU A 357 -9.58 -3.25 -12.92
CA LEU A 357 -9.40 -3.69 -11.54
C LEU A 357 -10.65 -3.31 -10.74
N LEU A 358 -11.25 -4.29 -10.06
CA LEU A 358 -12.47 -4.13 -9.28
C LEU A 358 -12.16 -4.41 -7.80
N VAL A 359 -12.49 -3.46 -6.95
CA VAL A 359 -12.50 -3.62 -5.49
C VAL A 359 -13.94 -3.73 -5.03
N GLU A 360 -14.36 -4.88 -4.52
CA GLU A 360 -15.67 -5.12 -3.91
C GLU A 360 -15.57 -5.06 -2.38
N SER A 361 -16.17 -4.04 -1.77
CA SER A 361 -16.14 -3.88 -0.32
C SER A 361 -17.46 -3.31 0.20
N GLY A 362 -18.18 -4.10 1.02
CA GLY A 362 -19.43 -3.67 1.66
C GLY A 362 -20.56 -3.28 0.69
N GLY A 363 -20.62 -3.89 -0.50
CA GLY A 363 -21.64 -3.59 -1.51
C GLY A 363 -21.39 -2.35 -2.38
N THR A 364 -20.31 -1.60 -2.10
CA THR A 364 -19.94 -0.38 -2.83
C THR A 364 -18.64 -0.62 -3.59
N PRO A 365 -18.68 -0.98 -4.89
CA PRO A 365 -17.47 -1.27 -5.63
C PRO A 365 -16.68 -0.01 -6.01
N ILE A 366 -15.35 -0.11 -6.04
CA ILE A 366 -14.47 0.86 -6.70
C ILE A 366 -13.88 0.17 -7.93
N ARG A 367 -14.10 0.76 -9.11
CA ARG A 367 -13.57 0.23 -10.37
C ARG A 367 -12.48 1.15 -10.91
N PHE A 368 -11.31 0.59 -11.19
CA PHE A 368 -10.22 1.27 -11.90
C PHE A 368 -10.25 0.84 -13.36
N MET A 369 -10.25 1.80 -14.28
CA MET A 369 -10.34 1.53 -15.71
C MET A 369 -9.55 2.56 -16.52
N THR A 370 -9.23 2.21 -17.75
CA THR A 370 -8.59 3.16 -18.68
C THR A 370 -9.56 4.27 -19.09
N ARG A 371 -9.01 5.41 -19.50
CA ARG A 371 -9.80 6.54 -20.03
C ARG A 371 -10.66 6.15 -21.23
N ALA A 372 -10.10 5.40 -22.17
CA ALA A 372 -10.85 4.94 -23.34
C ALA A 372 -12.07 4.09 -22.94
N ARG A 373 -11.90 3.22 -21.94
CA ARG A 373 -13.00 2.43 -21.38
C ARG A 373 -13.99 3.31 -20.63
N PHE A 374 -13.54 4.29 -19.85
CA PHE A 374 -14.42 5.25 -19.20
C PHE A 374 -15.33 5.97 -20.21
N GLU A 375 -14.77 6.48 -21.31
CA GLU A 375 -15.52 7.18 -22.36
C GLU A 375 -16.49 6.25 -23.11
N GLN A 376 -16.08 4.99 -23.34
CA GLN A 376 -16.96 3.97 -23.91
C GLN A 376 -18.15 3.65 -22.98
N HIS A 377 -17.90 3.52 -21.68
CA HIS A 377 -18.92 3.17 -20.70
C HIS A 377 -19.80 4.36 -20.30
N HIS A 378 -19.34 5.60 -20.44
CA HIS A 378 -20.06 6.80 -20.01
C HIS A 378 -20.19 7.81 -21.17
N PRO A 379 -20.90 7.44 -22.25
CA PRO A 379 -20.99 8.29 -23.44
C PRO A 379 -21.69 9.61 -23.11
N GLY A 380 -21.18 10.70 -23.69
CA GLY A 380 -21.79 12.03 -23.54
C GLY A 380 -21.33 12.81 -22.31
N VAL A 381 -20.48 12.24 -21.45
CA VAL A 381 -19.83 12.97 -20.36
C VAL A 381 -18.31 12.91 -20.51
N LYS A 382 -17.63 14.01 -20.14
CA LYS A 382 -16.18 14.07 -20.08
C LYS A 382 -15.75 14.16 -18.61
N PRO A 383 -14.72 13.41 -18.20
CA PRO A 383 -14.12 13.57 -16.89
C PRO A 383 -13.46 14.95 -16.77
N VAL A 384 -13.32 15.45 -15.55
CA VAL A 384 -12.85 16.83 -15.30
C VAL A 384 -11.36 17.01 -15.63
N ARG A 385 -10.56 15.95 -15.51
CA ARG A 385 -9.10 15.98 -15.64
C ARG A 385 -8.61 15.07 -16.77
N SER A 386 -7.45 15.40 -17.32
CA SER A 386 -6.77 14.64 -18.38
C SER A 386 -5.83 13.55 -17.84
N ASP A 387 -5.35 13.69 -16.61
CA ASP A 387 -4.51 12.70 -15.93
C ASP A 387 -5.36 11.67 -15.16
N ASP A 388 -4.71 10.75 -14.45
CA ASP A 388 -5.37 9.72 -13.66
C ASP A 388 -6.02 10.32 -12.40
N HIS A 389 -7.29 9.97 -12.17
CA HIS A 389 -8.07 10.52 -11.07
C HIS A 389 -9.37 9.75 -10.81
N PRO A 390 -9.94 9.85 -9.59
CA PRO A 390 -11.31 9.43 -9.31
C PRO A 390 -12.28 10.33 -10.08
N ALA A 391 -13.07 9.74 -10.98
CA ALA A 391 -13.78 10.47 -12.01
C ALA A 391 -15.30 10.46 -11.85
N LEU A 392 -15.86 9.44 -11.20
CA LEU A 392 -17.31 9.25 -11.13
C LEU A 392 -17.76 8.61 -9.82
N LEU A 393 -18.90 9.08 -9.32
CA LEU A 393 -19.68 8.48 -8.25
C LEU A 393 -20.98 7.91 -8.81
N ARG A 394 -21.33 6.70 -8.36
CA ARG A 394 -22.53 5.98 -8.78
C ARG A 394 -23.51 5.90 -7.62
N PHE A 395 -24.78 6.19 -7.89
CA PHE A 395 -25.86 6.14 -6.92
C PHE A 395 -27.02 5.30 -7.42
N ALA A 396 -27.56 4.45 -6.55
CA ALA A 396 -28.78 3.69 -6.83
C ALA A 396 -30.01 4.56 -6.58
N VAL A 397 -30.93 4.57 -7.54
CA VAL A 397 -32.24 5.26 -7.48
C VAL A 397 -33.36 4.28 -7.80
N ALA A 398 -34.55 4.50 -7.23
CA ALA A 398 -35.72 3.66 -7.55
C ALA A 398 -36.14 3.77 -9.02
N ASP A 399 -36.11 4.99 -9.54
CA ASP A 399 -36.55 5.33 -10.90
C ASP A 399 -35.63 6.40 -11.50
N PRO A 400 -34.69 6.01 -12.38
CA PRO A 400 -33.84 6.96 -13.09
C PRO A 400 -34.61 8.01 -13.89
N MET A 401 -35.82 7.71 -14.35
CA MET A 401 -36.64 8.67 -15.11
C MET A 401 -37.22 9.76 -14.23
N ALA A 402 -37.63 9.44 -13.00
CA ALA A 402 -38.01 10.43 -12.00
C ALA A 402 -36.83 11.34 -11.65
N THR A 403 -35.63 10.76 -11.48
CA THR A 403 -34.39 11.53 -11.29
C THR A 403 -34.12 12.47 -12.47
N ALA A 404 -34.24 11.98 -13.70
CA ALA A 404 -34.06 12.78 -14.91
C ALA A 404 -35.05 13.95 -15.00
N ALA A 405 -36.32 13.71 -14.67
CA ALA A 405 -37.35 14.75 -14.66
C ALA A 405 -37.03 15.85 -13.62
N LEU A 406 -36.58 15.47 -12.42
CA LEU A 406 -36.14 16.42 -11.41
C LEU A 406 -34.93 17.24 -11.87
N LEU A 407 -33.92 16.60 -12.47
CA LEU A 407 -32.75 17.29 -13.00
C LEU A 407 -33.14 18.32 -14.07
N SER A 408 -34.04 17.94 -15.00
CA SER A 408 -34.58 18.87 -16.00
C SER A 408 -35.34 20.03 -15.37
N ALA A 409 -36.19 19.76 -14.37
CA ALA A 409 -36.93 20.81 -13.64
C ALA A 409 -35.99 21.80 -12.92
N ASN A 410 -34.83 21.33 -12.47
CA ASN A 410 -33.78 22.14 -11.84
C ASN A 410 -32.81 22.80 -12.85
N GLY A 411 -33.08 22.65 -14.15
CA GLY A 411 -32.28 23.22 -15.23
C GLY A 411 -30.90 22.59 -15.41
N LEU A 412 -30.75 21.30 -15.03
CA LEU A 412 -29.50 20.55 -15.16
C LEU A 412 -29.53 19.64 -16.39
N GLY A 413 -28.43 19.67 -17.15
CA GLY A 413 -28.21 18.75 -18.26
C GLY A 413 -27.70 17.40 -17.78
N TYR A 414 -28.02 16.34 -18.53
CA TYR A 414 -27.52 14.99 -18.29
C TYR A 414 -27.38 14.23 -19.61
N ALA A 415 -26.48 13.25 -19.62
CA ALA A 415 -26.44 12.22 -20.64
C ALA A 415 -27.32 11.04 -20.23
N ARG A 416 -27.89 10.36 -21.23
CA ARG A 416 -28.72 9.17 -21.04
C ARG A 416 -28.28 8.09 -22.02
N PRO A 417 -27.39 7.18 -21.61
CA PRO A 417 -27.03 6.01 -22.41
C PRO A 417 -28.23 5.08 -22.65
N ALA A 418 -28.08 4.15 -23.59
CA ALA A 418 -29.16 3.24 -24.02
C ALA A 418 -29.66 2.29 -22.90
N ASP A 419 -28.82 2.01 -21.90
CA ASP A 419 -29.16 1.19 -20.73
C ASP A 419 -30.02 1.93 -19.68
N GLY A 420 -30.40 3.18 -19.94
CA GLY A 420 -31.39 3.92 -19.17
C GLY A 420 -30.85 4.60 -17.91
N ARG A 421 -29.54 4.53 -17.63
CA ARG A 421 -28.92 5.33 -16.56
C ARG A 421 -28.90 6.81 -16.91
N ILE A 422 -28.72 7.66 -15.90
CA ILE A 422 -28.59 9.11 -16.05
C ILE A 422 -27.22 9.54 -15.56
N ILE A 423 -26.49 10.32 -16.36
CA ILE A 423 -25.13 10.76 -16.02
C ILE A 423 -25.03 12.28 -16.08
N VAL A 424 -24.68 12.90 -14.96
CA VAL A 424 -24.41 14.33 -14.85
C VAL A 424 -22.91 14.57 -14.95
N SER A 425 -22.52 15.61 -15.71
CA SER A 425 -21.12 15.97 -15.93
C SER A 425 -20.48 16.55 -14.67
N ALA A 426 -19.18 16.31 -14.49
CA ALA A 426 -18.39 16.83 -13.38
C ALA A 426 -18.48 18.35 -13.18
N LYS A 427 -18.66 19.12 -14.25
CA LYS A 427 -18.82 20.59 -14.16
C LYS A 427 -20.04 21.03 -13.34
N ASP A 428 -21.07 20.17 -13.30
CA ASP A 428 -22.35 20.42 -12.64
C ASP A 428 -22.42 19.75 -11.25
N ALA A 429 -21.34 19.06 -10.83
CA ALA A 429 -21.27 18.26 -9.62
C ALA A 429 -19.90 18.35 -8.92
N THR A 430 -19.38 19.58 -8.76
CA THR A 430 -18.16 19.89 -8.00
C THR A 430 -16.96 19.02 -8.37
N GLY A 431 -16.72 18.86 -9.67
CA GLY A 431 -15.53 18.17 -10.19
C GLY A 431 -15.61 16.64 -10.23
N VAL A 432 -16.77 16.02 -10.00
CA VAL A 432 -16.95 14.57 -10.16
C VAL A 432 -18.20 14.24 -10.97
N CYS A 433 -18.12 13.32 -11.92
CA CYS A 433 -19.31 12.86 -12.65
C CYS A 433 -20.24 12.11 -11.70
N VAL A 434 -21.55 12.24 -11.90
CA VAL A 434 -22.56 11.58 -11.06
C VAL A 434 -23.43 10.69 -11.94
N GLU A 435 -23.44 9.40 -11.65
CA GLU A 435 -24.26 8.41 -12.33
C GLU A 435 -25.42 7.96 -11.42
N PHE A 436 -26.64 8.02 -11.92
CA PHE A 436 -27.83 7.46 -11.29
C PHE A 436 -28.26 6.20 -12.04
N VAL A 437 -28.33 5.08 -11.33
CA VAL A 437 -28.70 3.77 -11.88
C VAL A 437 -29.88 3.19 -11.13
N LYS A 438 -30.71 2.40 -11.83
CA LYS A 438 -31.82 1.71 -11.18
C LYS A 438 -31.29 0.70 -10.16
N GLY A 439 -31.81 0.74 -8.93
CA GLY A 439 -31.42 -0.17 -7.85
C GLY A 439 -32.41 -0.25 -6.69
#